data_AF-A0A4Q1RQ14-F1
#
_entry.id   AF-A0A4Q1RQ14-F1
#
_cell.length_a   1.000
_cell.length_b   1.000
_cell.length_c   1.000
_cell.angle_alpha   90.00
_cell.angle_beta   90.00
_cell.angle_gamma   90.00
#
_symmetry.space_group_name_H-M   'P 1'
#
loop_
_entity.id
_entity.type
_entity.pdbx_description
1 polymer ?
#
loop_
_entity_poly.entity_id
_entity_poly.type
_entity_poly.pdbx_seq_one_letter_code
_entity_poly.pdbx_strand_id
1 'polypeptide(L)'
;RANAYNMQFAAPLDENEVNGIAKSIAKWTKSKFSEETFGDYVSRTHSSEIQSVRGKKSRGGGRPKGRISIASDASLKPWVNLNISRSKYYRLGLNKRFL
;
A
#
# COMPACT_ATOMS: atom_id res chain seq x y z
N ARG A 1 3.57 10.19 17.24
CA ARG A 1 4.05 8.90 16.67
C ARG A 1 4.86 8.10 17.68
N ALA A 2 5.92 8.65 18.28
CA ALA A 2 6.75 7.94 19.28
C ALA A 2 5.91 7.40 20.46
N ASN A 3 5.10 8.24 21.12
CA ASN A 3 4.20 7.80 22.20
C ASN A 3 3.25 6.66 21.77
N ALA A 4 2.68 6.72 20.57
CA ALA A 4 1.74 5.71 20.08
C ALA A 4 2.37 4.31 19.93
N TYR A 5 3.67 4.23 19.64
CA TYR A 5 4.40 2.96 19.66
C TYR A 5 4.89 2.60 21.06
N ASN A 6 5.30 3.57 21.88
CA ASN A 6 5.75 3.33 23.25
C ASN A 6 4.69 2.60 24.09
N MET A 7 3.41 2.93 23.90
CA MET A 7 2.28 2.30 24.59
C MET A 7 2.04 0.82 24.22
N GLN A 8 2.69 0.32 23.17
CA GLN A 8 2.56 -1.09 22.75
C GLN A 8 3.56 -2.00 23.46
N PHE A 9 4.53 -1.44 24.20
CA PHE A 9 5.50 -2.22 24.96
C PHE A 9 4.92 -2.72 26.28
N ALA A 10 5.36 -3.90 26.72
CA ALA A 10 4.99 -4.48 28.01
C ALA A 10 5.43 -3.59 29.20
N ALA A 11 6.51 -2.83 29.02
CA ALA A 11 6.97 -1.80 29.93
C ALA A 11 7.27 -0.52 29.12
N PRO A 12 6.34 0.46 29.09
CA PRO A 12 6.55 1.73 28.40
C PRO A 12 7.64 2.58 29.07
N LEU A 13 8.37 3.35 28.25
CA LEU A 13 9.33 4.35 28.71
C LEU A 13 8.62 5.58 29.29
N ASP A 14 9.35 6.38 30.07
CA ASP A 14 8.82 7.64 30.62
C ASP A 14 8.60 8.71 29.53
N GLU A 15 7.76 9.70 29.82
CA GLU A 15 7.40 10.73 28.85
C GLU A 15 8.59 11.61 28.42
N ASN A 16 9.54 11.87 29.31
CA ASN A 16 10.70 12.72 29.03
C ASN A 16 11.67 12.03 28.08
N GLU A 17 11.90 10.73 28.27
CA GLU A 17 12.72 9.90 27.42
C GLU A 17 12.12 9.80 26.01
N VAL A 18 10.83 9.48 25.91
CA VAL A 18 10.15 9.41 24.60
C VAL A 18 10.15 10.77 23.90
N ASN A 19 9.94 11.86 24.64
CA ASN A 19 10.03 13.22 24.11
C ASN A 19 11.46 13.56 23.65
N GLY A 20 12.48 13.11 24.38
CA GLY A 20 13.89 13.28 24.02
C GLY A 20 14.22 12.60 22.69
N ILE A 21 13.81 11.33 22.54
CA ILE A 21 13.98 10.55 21.31
C ILE A 21 13.26 11.23 20.15
N ALA A 22 12.00 11.63 20.35
CA ALA A 22 11.22 12.30 19.32
C ALA A 22 11.87 13.62 18.86
N LYS A 23 12.36 14.44 19.81
CA LYS A 23 13.07 15.70 19.50
C LYS A 23 14.38 15.46 18.75
N SER A 24 15.14 14.44 19.14
CA SER A 24 16.40 14.07 18.47
C SER A 24 16.16 13.71 17.01
N ILE A 25 15.21 12.80 16.75
CA ILE A 25 14.85 12.38 15.38
C ILE A 25 14.30 13.56 14.57
N ALA A 26 13.45 14.41 15.17
CA ALA A 26 12.88 15.57 14.50
C ALA A 26 13.97 16.58 14.08
N LYS A 27 14.92 16.88 14.98
CA LYS A 27 16.04 17.78 14.68
C LYS A 27 16.92 17.23 13.57
N TRP A 28 17.30 15.94 13.66
CA TRP A 28 18.14 15.32 12.65
C TRP A 28 17.44 15.28 11.28
N THR A 29 16.18 14.86 11.24
CA THR A 29 15.39 14.81 10.00
C THR A 29 15.27 16.19 9.36
N LYS A 30 14.92 17.22 10.13
CA LYS A 30 14.83 18.60 9.64
C LYS A 30 16.18 19.12 9.11
N SER A 31 17.29 18.70 9.71
CA SER A 31 18.62 19.11 9.28
C SER A 31 19.11 18.41 8.02
N LYS A 32 18.63 17.18 7.75
CA LYS A 32 19.15 16.33 6.67
C LYS A 32 18.23 16.20 5.46
N PHE A 33 16.93 16.39 5.65
CA PHE A 33 15.95 16.31 4.59
C PHE A 33 15.44 17.71 4.24
N SER A 34 15.47 18.03 2.96
CA SER A 34 14.86 19.22 2.38
C SER A 34 14.08 18.82 1.13
N GLU A 35 13.17 19.69 0.68
CA GLU A 35 12.43 19.47 -0.55
C GLU A 35 13.38 19.38 -1.75
N GLU A 36 14.43 20.20 -1.77
CA GLU A 36 15.45 20.23 -2.83
C GLU A 36 16.24 18.91 -2.89
N THR A 37 16.75 18.44 -1.74
CA THR A 37 17.49 17.16 -1.68
C THR A 37 16.59 15.96 -2.02
N PHE A 38 15.30 16.04 -1.69
CA PHE A 38 14.32 15.04 -2.10
C PHE A 38 14.04 15.09 -3.61
N GLY A 39 13.87 16.29 -4.17
CA GLY A 39 13.70 16.51 -5.61
C GLY A 39 14.88 15.96 -6.41
N ASP A 40 16.10 16.23 -5.97
CA ASP A 40 17.33 15.69 -6.55
C ASP A 40 17.41 14.17 -6.45
N TYR A 41 16.95 13.58 -5.34
CA TYR A 41 16.86 12.13 -5.22
C TYR A 41 15.84 11.55 -6.20
N VAL A 42 14.67 12.18 -6.33
CA VAL A 42 13.61 11.75 -7.25
C VAL A 42 14.11 11.83 -8.70
N SER A 43 14.68 12.95 -9.12
CA SER A 43 15.19 13.14 -10.49
C SER A 43 16.22 12.07 -10.87
N ARG A 44 17.14 11.73 -9.96
CA ARG A 44 18.17 10.70 -10.17
C ARG A 44 17.64 9.27 -10.17
N THR A 45 16.55 8.97 -9.45
CA THR A 45 16.15 7.59 -9.17
C THR A 45 14.76 7.18 -9.65
N HIS A 46 13.93 8.12 -10.10
CA HIS A 46 12.55 7.88 -10.52
C HIS A 46 12.31 8.04 -12.01
N SER A 47 13.36 7.95 -12.84
CA SER A 47 13.15 7.83 -14.29
C SER A 47 12.28 6.61 -14.62
N SER A 48 11.50 6.71 -15.70
CA SER A 48 10.60 5.65 -16.15
C SER A 48 11.35 4.32 -16.36
N GLU A 49 12.57 4.40 -16.88
CA GLU A 49 13.46 3.25 -17.05
C GLU A 49 13.84 2.59 -15.72
N ILE A 50 14.33 3.37 -14.75
CA ILE A 50 14.73 2.85 -13.42
C ILE A 50 13.53 2.23 -12.70
N GLN A 51 12.38 2.91 -12.72
CA GLN A 51 11.15 2.41 -12.10
C GLN A 51 10.62 1.16 -12.81
N SER A 52 10.73 1.08 -14.14
CA SER A 52 10.37 -0.11 -14.91
C SER A 52 11.24 -1.31 -14.52
N VAL A 53 12.56 -1.14 -14.42
CA VAL A 53 13.48 -2.20 -13.98
C VAL A 53 13.15 -2.66 -12.55
N ARG A 54 12.87 -1.73 -11.62
CA ARG A 54 12.44 -2.05 -10.25
C ARG A 54 11.12 -2.82 -10.23
N GLY A 55 10.14 -2.37 -11.03
CA GLY A 55 8.85 -3.01 -11.19
C GLY A 55 8.96 -4.45 -11.70
N LYS A 56 9.83 -4.70 -12.69
CA LYS A 56 10.09 -6.05 -13.22
C LYS A 56 10.71 -7.00 -12.20
N LYS A 57 11.58 -6.48 -11.31
CA LYS A 57 12.14 -7.27 -10.19
C LYS A 57 11.09 -7.61 -9.13
N SER A 58 10.03 -6.81 -9.00
CA SER A 58 8.96 -7.10 -8.05
C SER A 58 8.17 -8.34 -8.46
N ARG A 59 7.86 -9.24 -7.51
CA ARG A 59 7.15 -10.51 -7.77
C ARG A 59 5.63 -10.33 -7.92
N GLY A 60 5.18 -9.32 -8.67
CA GLY A 60 3.75 -9.10 -8.96
C GLY A 60 3.31 -7.65 -9.10
N GLY A 61 4.22 -6.68 -9.30
CA GLY A 61 3.85 -5.26 -9.39
C GLY A 61 3.16 -4.74 -8.13
N GLY A 62 3.46 -5.33 -6.96
CA GLY A 62 2.78 -5.04 -5.70
C GLY A 62 1.42 -5.75 -5.51
N ARG A 63 0.91 -6.47 -6.51
CA ARG A 63 -0.33 -7.25 -6.37
C ARG A 63 0.00 -8.62 -5.74
N PRO A 64 -0.57 -8.97 -4.58
CA PRO A 64 -0.32 -10.27 -3.98
C PRO A 64 -0.81 -11.38 -4.92
N LYS A 65 0.08 -12.29 -5.31
CA LYS A 65 -0.28 -13.46 -6.11
C LYS A 65 -1.19 -14.37 -5.28
N GLY A 66 -2.30 -14.80 -5.86
CA GLY A 66 -3.26 -15.68 -5.18
C GLY A 66 -4.26 -14.98 -4.26
N ARG A 67 -4.34 -13.64 -4.25
CA ARG A 67 -5.37 -12.93 -3.49
C ARG A 67 -6.74 -13.15 -4.14
N ILE A 68 -7.52 -14.07 -3.58
CA ILE A 68 -8.91 -14.32 -3.94
C ILE A 68 -9.77 -13.36 -3.13
N SER A 69 -10.51 -12.48 -3.80
CA SER A 69 -11.57 -11.73 -3.14
C SER A 69 -12.81 -12.61 -3.09
N ILE A 70 -13.20 -13.07 -1.90
CA ILE A 70 -14.38 -13.93 -1.70
C ILE A 70 -15.63 -13.28 -2.27
N ALA A 71 -15.75 -11.95 -2.16
CA ALA A 71 -16.87 -11.17 -2.66
C ALA A 71 -16.79 -10.86 -4.17
N SER A 72 -15.76 -11.31 -4.89
CA SER A 72 -15.69 -11.10 -6.34
C SER A 72 -16.68 -11.99 -7.08
N ASP A 73 -17.24 -11.50 -8.19
CA ASP A 73 -18.06 -12.31 -9.09
C ASP A 73 -17.38 -13.60 -9.53
N ALA A 74 -16.05 -13.57 -9.70
CA ALA A 74 -15.25 -14.75 -10.03
C ALA A 74 -15.35 -15.85 -8.95
N SER A 75 -15.48 -15.45 -7.69
CA SER A 75 -15.61 -16.37 -6.55
C SER A 75 -17.07 -16.76 -6.30
N LEU A 76 -17.99 -15.77 -6.32
CA LEU A 76 -19.42 -15.98 -6.05
C LEU A 76 -20.17 -16.68 -7.20
N LYS A 77 -19.66 -16.57 -8.43
CA LYS A 77 -20.23 -17.15 -9.65
C LYS A 77 -21.76 -16.91 -9.80
N PRO A 78 -22.24 -15.66 -9.72
CA PRO A 78 -23.68 -15.34 -9.71
C PRO A 78 -24.44 -15.82 -10.95
N TRP A 79 -23.74 -15.98 -12.08
CA TRP A 79 -24.32 -16.54 -13.31
C TRP A 79 -24.84 -17.97 -13.17
N VAL A 80 -24.30 -18.75 -12.21
CA VAL A 80 -24.80 -20.10 -11.91
C VAL A 80 -26.23 -20.02 -11.37
N ASN A 81 -26.48 -19.11 -10.42
CA ASN A 81 -27.81 -18.91 -9.85
C ASN A 81 -28.80 -18.33 -10.87
N LEU A 82 -28.31 -17.51 -11.80
CA LEU A 82 -29.11 -16.93 -12.89
C LEU A 82 -29.33 -17.90 -14.06
N ASN A 83 -28.78 -19.12 -13.99
CA ASN A 83 -28.82 -20.13 -15.05
C ASN A 83 -28.37 -19.60 -16.43
N ILE A 84 -27.30 -18.80 -16.44
CA ILE A 84 -26.69 -18.27 -17.67
C ILE A 84 -25.18 -18.57 -17.68
N SER A 85 -24.58 -18.54 -18.87
CA SER A 85 -23.12 -18.66 -18.97
C SER A 85 -22.42 -17.41 -18.45
N ARG A 86 -21.20 -17.58 -17.91
CA ARG A 86 -20.33 -16.48 -17.48
C ARG A 86 -20.17 -15.40 -18.57
N SER A 87 -19.97 -15.81 -19.81
CA SER A 87 -19.82 -14.89 -20.94
C SER A 87 -21.10 -14.11 -21.23
N LYS A 88 -22.29 -14.70 -21.03
CA LYS A 88 -23.57 -14.00 -21.17
C LYS A 88 -23.75 -12.99 -20.02
N TYR A 89 -23.40 -13.35 -18.79
CA TYR A 89 -23.46 -12.48 -17.61
C TYR A 89 -22.68 -11.16 -17.80
N TYR A 90 -21.42 -11.24 -18.26
CA TYR A 90 -20.61 -10.03 -18.52
C TYR A 90 -21.07 -9.24 -19.75
N ARG A 91 -21.51 -9.90 -20.83
CA ARG A 91 -22.04 -9.20 -22.02
C ARG A 91 -23.30 -8.40 -21.72
N LEU A 92 -24.14 -8.90 -20.81
CA LEU A 92 -25.34 -8.20 -20.34
C LEU A 92 -25.03 -7.11 -19.29
N GLY A 93 -23.77 -6.96 -18.88
CA GLY A 93 -23.36 -5.95 -17.88
C GLY A 93 -23.93 -6.19 -16.48
N LEU A 94 -24.35 -7.42 -16.17
CA LEU A 94 -24.98 -7.74 -14.88
C LEU A 94 -24.01 -7.63 -13.69
N ASN A 95 -22.71 -7.58 -13.96
CA ASN A 95 -21.65 -7.29 -12.99
C ASN A 95 -21.62 -5.83 -12.50
N LYS A 96 -22.38 -4.93 -13.14
CA LYS A 96 -22.43 -3.50 -12.80
C LYS A 96 -23.70 -3.09 -12.04
N ARG A 97 -24.66 -4.02 -11.87
CA ARG A 97 -25.96 -3.72 -11.26
C ARG A 97 -25.96 -3.70 -9.73
N PHE A 98 -24.84 -4.04 -9.11
CA PHE A 98 -24.66 -4.08 -7.65
C PHE A 98 -23.50 -3.19 -7.18
N LEU A 99 -23.15 -2.17 -7.96
CA LEU A 99 -22.26 -1.08 -7.56
C LEU A 99 -23.09 0.18 -7.24
#